data_AF-A0A7Y2ZM40-F1
#
_entry.id   AF-A0A7Y2ZM40-F1
#
_cell.length_a   1.000
_cell.length_b   1.000
_cell.length_c   1.000
_cell.angle_alpha   90.00
_cell.angle_beta   90.00
_cell.angle_gamma   90.00
#
_symmetry.space_group_name_H-M   'P 1'
#
loop_
_entity.id
_entity.type
_entity.pdbx_description
1 polymer ?
#
loop_
_entity_poly.entity_id
_entity_poly.type
_entity_poly.pdbx_seq_one_letter_code
_entity_poly.pdbx_strand_id
1 'polypeptide(L)'
;MKYLNLIAILLFSSVILYGCKEEPKTIINENNQPQPIDFSNTQGQSNTDSAQNTAGVFHYTCSNGCAGGSASAGACANCGNTLAHNQAYHSNTNNTQSQSPFDTQPAAAETGQNAAGVWHYTCDSGCAGGSGTAGNCSNCGNTLAHNSAYHQ
;
A
#
# COMPACT_ATOMS: atom_id res chain seq x y z
N MET A 1 42.89 16.60 40.98
CA MET A 1 42.50 15.27 40.46
C MET A 1 40.99 15.01 40.42
N LYS A 2 40.17 15.46 41.38
CA LYS A 2 38.70 15.19 41.37
C LYS A 2 37.89 16.09 40.40
N TYR A 3 38.36 17.31 40.14
CA TYR A 3 37.70 18.25 39.22
C TYR A 3 38.03 18.02 37.74
N LEU A 4 39.07 17.23 37.44
CA LEU A 4 39.47 16.93 36.06
C LEU A 4 38.42 16.07 35.35
N ASN A 5 37.81 15.11 36.08
CA ASN A 5 36.77 14.23 35.55
C ASN A 5 35.44 14.96 35.31
N LEU A 6 35.14 16.02 36.07
CA LEU A 6 33.94 16.83 35.90
C LEU A 6 34.04 17.75 34.66
N ILE A 7 35.23 18.24 34.32
CA ILE A 7 35.46 19.07 33.12
C ILE A 7 35.34 18.21 31.85
N ALA A 8 35.78 16.94 31.89
CA ALA A 8 35.71 16.03 30.73
C ALA A 8 34.26 15.68 30.32
N ILE A 9 33.34 15.59 31.28
CA ILE A 9 31.92 15.26 31.00
C ILE A 9 31.16 16.48 30.45
N LEU A 10 31.52 17.69 30.90
CA LEU A 10 30.87 18.93 30.46
C LEU A 10 31.25 19.32 29.01
N LEU A 11 32.44 18.92 28.54
CA LEU A 11 32.89 19.13 27.17
C LEU A 11 32.32 18.13 26.14
N PHE A 12 31.81 16.97 26.57
CA PHE A 12 31.22 15.98 25.65
C PHE A 12 29.76 16.30 25.29
N SER A 13 29.04 17.04 26.14
CA SER A 13 27.63 17.40 25.89
C SER A 13 27.43 18.55 24.90
N SER A 14 28.47 19.33 24.58
CA SER A 14 28.37 20.47 23.65
C SER A 14 28.59 20.10 22.17
N VAL A 15 28.95 18.85 21.85
CA VAL A 15 29.28 18.41 20.48
C VAL A 15 28.08 17.80 19.71
N ILE A 16 26.90 17.67 20.32
CA ILE A 16 25.73 17.03 19.67
C ILE A 16 24.72 18.05 19.09
N LEU A 17 24.95 19.37 19.23
CA LEU A 17 24.07 20.40 18.67
C LEU A 17 24.57 21.05 17.36
N TYR A 18 25.58 20.48 16.69
CA TYR A 18 25.86 20.81 15.30
C TYR A 18 24.85 20.10 14.40
N GLY A 19 23.68 20.74 14.25
CA GLY A 19 22.64 20.34 13.32
C GLY A 19 23.16 20.21 11.89
N CYS A 20 22.59 19.24 11.18
CA CYS A 20 22.69 19.12 9.73
C CYS A 20 22.36 20.48 9.08
N LYS A 21 23.38 21.18 8.56
CA LYS A 21 23.16 22.11 7.45
C LYS A 21 23.00 21.24 6.23
N GLU A 22 21.77 20.98 5.84
CA GLU A 22 21.49 20.54 4.47
C GLU A 22 21.80 21.74 3.57
N GLU A 23 22.98 21.71 2.95
CA GLU A 23 23.20 22.59 1.81
C GLU A 23 22.28 22.11 0.68
N PRO A 24 21.53 23.01 0.01
CA PRO A 24 20.78 22.60 -1.16
C PRO A 24 21.78 22.04 -2.17
N LYS A 25 21.65 20.76 -2.49
CA LYS A 25 22.36 20.20 -3.63
C LYS A 25 21.87 20.95 -4.86
N THR A 26 22.73 21.83 -5.36
CA THR A 26 22.65 22.33 -6.73
C THR A 26 22.71 21.10 -7.64
N ILE A 27 21.58 20.72 -8.22
CA ILE A 27 21.58 19.80 -9.36
C ILE A 27 22.08 20.61 -10.55
N ILE A 28 23.40 20.61 -10.73
CA ILE A 28 24.03 21.00 -11.99
C ILE A 28 23.74 19.87 -12.98
N ASN A 29 22.94 20.18 -14.00
CA ASN A 29 22.94 19.40 -15.24
C ASN A 29 24.27 19.66 -15.98
N GLU A 30 24.63 18.75 -16.87
CA GLU A 30 25.93 18.65 -17.58
C GLU A 30 26.29 19.87 -18.47
N ASN A 31 25.54 20.98 -18.42
CA ASN A 31 25.73 22.15 -19.27
C ASN A 31 25.82 23.51 -18.56
N ASN A 32 25.94 23.54 -17.22
CA ASN A 32 26.48 24.68 -16.45
C ASN A 32 25.97 26.09 -16.88
N GLN A 33 24.65 26.29 -16.94
CA GLN A 33 24.03 27.60 -17.18
C GLN A 33 23.05 27.97 -16.04
N PRO A 34 23.10 29.19 -15.47
CA PRO A 34 22.16 29.61 -14.43
C PRO A 34 20.79 29.98 -15.03
N GLN A 35 19.71 29.33 -14.57
CA GLN A 35 18.34 29.78 -14.78
C GLN A 35 17.83 30.62 -13.60
N PRO A 36 17.10 31.72 -13.85
CA PRO A 36 16.55 32.57 -12.80
C PRO A 36 15.48 31.86 -11.97
N ILE A 37 15.56 32.02 -10.65
CA ILE A 37 14.53 31.59 -9.70
C ILE A 37 13.36 32.59 -9.71
N ASP A 38 12.23 32.21 -10.31
CA ASP A 38 10.98 32.92 -10.11
C ASP A 38 10.29 32.36 -8.86
N PHE A 39 10.33 33.12 -7.78
CA PHE A 39 9.51 32.91 -6.60
C PHE A 39 8.14 33.56 -6.86
N SER A 40 7.19 32.79 -7.37
CA SER A 40 5.78 33.09 -7.20
C SER A 40 4.88 31.86 -7.22
N ASN A 41 4.27 31.66 -6.05
CA ASN A 41 3.01 30.97 -5.76
C ASN A 41 3.06 29.48 -5.39
N THR A 42 2.92 29.25 -4.08
CA THR A 42 2.47 28.01 -3.44
C THR A 42 1.05 27.69 -3.88
N GLN A 43 0.90 27.05 -5.04
CA GLN A 43 -0.24 26.18 -5.34
C GLN A 43 0.32 24.82 -5.79
N GLY A 44 -0.30 23.76 -5.25
CA GLY A 44 0.11 22.38 -5.39
C GLY A 44 0.36 21.96 -6.83
N GLN A 45 1.62 22.04 -7.24
CA GLN A 45 2.11 21.39 -8.44
C GLN A 45 2.36 19.93 -8.09
N SER A 46 1.27 19.16 -7.94
CA SER A 46 1.37 17.72 -8.07
C SER A 46 1.81 17.48 -9.51
N ASN A 47 3.00 16.91 -9.65
CA ASN A 47 3.61 16.55 -10.92
C ASN A 47 2.68 15.52 -11.61
N THR A 48 1.72 15.99 -12.41
CA THR A 48 0.65 15.16 -12.99
C THR A 48 1.18 14.20 -14.06
N ASP A 49 2.36 14.46 -14.61
CA ASP A 49 2.92 13.68 -15.71
C ASP A 49 3.40 12.28 -15.29
N SER A 50 3.74 12.07 -14.01
CA SER A 50 4.10 10.74 -13.49
C SER A 50 2.94 9.97 -12.84
N ALA A 51 1.82 10.62 -12.54
CA ALA A 51 0.69 9.96 -11.88
C ALA A 51 -0.31 9.34 -12.86
N GLN A 52 -0.31 9.82 -14.11
CA GLN A 52 -1.22 9.36 -15.15
C GLN A 52 -0.56 8.27 -16.00
N ASN A 53 -1.36 7.32 -16.50
CA ASN A 53 -0.89 6.41 -17.54
C ASN A 53 -0.80 7.14 -18.89
N THR A 54 -0.34 6.46 -19.94
CA THR A 54 -0.19 7.05 -21.29
C THR A 54 -1.52 7.55 -21.89
N ALA A 55 -2.66 7.15 -21.34
CA ALA A 55 -3.99 7.61 -21.72
C ALA A 55 -4.49 8.79 -20.86
N GLY A 56 -3.66 9.36 -19.98
CA GLY A 56 -4.05 10.47 -19.11
C GLY A 56 -4.93 10.05 -17.93
N VAL A 57 -5.03 8.76 -17.62
CA VAL A 57 -5.85 8.27 -16.50
C VAL A 57 -5.01 8.20 -15.23
N PHE A 58 -5.51 8.75 -14.12
CA PHE A 58 -4.87 8.64 -12.80
C PHE A 58 -5.12 7.29 -12.13
N HIS A 59 -4.16 6.79 -11.36
CA HIS A 59 -4.29 5.53 -10.62
C HIS A 59 -5.27 5.64 -9.44
N TYR A 60 -5.30 6.80 -8.78
CA TYR A 60 -6.24 7.11 -7.72
C TYR A 60 -6.99 8.41 -8.03
N THR A 61 -8.32 8.42 -7.89
CA THR A 61 -9.20 9.54 -8.23
C THR A 61 -10.14 9.90 -7.08
N CYS A 62 -10.68 11.11 -7.09
CA CYS A 62 -11.61 11.57 -6.07
C CYS A 62 -13.04 11.14 -6.40
N SER A 63 -13.67 10.36 -5.52
CA SER A 63 -15.06 9.91 -5.65
C SER A 63 -16.08 11.05 -5.67
N ASN A 64 -15.70 12.22 -5.14
CA ASN A 64 -16.54 13.43 -5.16
C ASN A 64 -16.40 14.23 -6.47
N GLY A 65 -15.68 13.71 -7.47
CA GLY A 65 -15.55 14.35 -8.78
C GLY A 65 -14.61 15.56 -8.79
N CYS A 66 -13.74 15.71 -7.78
CA CYS A 66 -12.71 16.75 -7.83
C CYS A 66 -11.74 16.49 -8.98
N ALA A 67 -11.26 17.57 -9.62
CA ALA A 67 -10.25 17.47 -10.67
C ALA A 67 -8.93 16.88 -10.16
N GLY A 68 -8.24 16.13 -11.01
CA GLY A 68 -6.95 15.52 -10.71
C GLY A 68 -7.01 14.15 -10.04
N GLY A 69 -5.85 13.70 -9.55
CA GLY A 69 -5.68 12.38 -8.93
C GLY A 69 -4.25 12.17 -8.46
N SER A 70 -3.90 10.92 -8.16
CA SER A 70 -2.57 10.54 -7.64
C SER A 70 -2.09 9.21 -8.21
N ALA A 71 -0.76 9.02 -8.19
CA ALA A 71 -0.12 7.74 -8.47
C ALA A 71 -0.33 6.73 -7.31
N SER A 72 -0.60 7.24 -6.11
CA SER A 72 -0.69 6.50 -4.86
C SER A 72 -1.94 6.84 -4.05
N ALA A 73 -2.33 5.94 -3.16
CA ALA A 73 -3.40 6.18 -2.19
C ALA A 73 -3.06 7.38 -1.30
N GLY A 74 -4.08 8.19 -0.96
CA GLY A 74 -3.89 9.39 -0.16
C GLY A 74 -5.14 10.25 -0.09
N ALA A 75 -5.01 11.45 0.46
CA ALA A 75 -6.09 12.43 0.49
C ALA A 75 -6.15 13.24 -0.80
N CYS A 76 -7.35 13.59 -1.24
CA CYS A 76 -7.59 14.50 -2.35
C CYS A 76 -7.15 15.91 -1.97
N ALA A 77 -6.26 16.52 -2.77
CA ALA A 77 -5.80 17.88 -2.52
C ALA A 77 -6.92 18.94 -2.53
N ASN A 78 -8.04 18.66 -3.18
CA ASN A 78 -9.14 19.61 -3.32
C ASN A 78 -10.19 19.53 -2.22
N CYS A 79 -10.40 18.35 -1.62
CA CYS A 79 -11.48 18.15 -0.64
C CYS A 79 -11.07 17.36 0.61
N GLY A 80 -9.83 16.91 0.71
CA GLY A 80 -9.31 16.15 1.86
C GLY A 80 -9.76 14.69 1.93
N ASN A 81 -10.76 14.28 1.16
CA ASN A 81 -11.26 12.90 1.19
C ASN A 81 -10.28 11.90 0.60
N THR A 82 -10.31 10.67 1.10
CA THR A 82 -9.49 9.57 0.58
C THR A 82 -9.77 9.33 -0.90
N LEU A 83 -8.71 9.27 -1.70
CA LEU A 83 -8.77 8.91 -3.10
C LEU A 83 -9.09 7.43 -3.25
N ALA A 84 -9.98 7.11 -4.19
CA ALA A 84 -10.34 5.74 -4.54
C ALA A 84 -9.46 5.23 -5.68
N HIS A 85 -9.21 3.92 -5.69
CA HIS A 85 -8.50 3.28 -6.79
C HIS A 85 -9.32 3.34 -8.09
N ASN A 86 -8.68 3.75 -9.18
CA ASN A 86 -9.30 3.87 -10.49
C ASN A 86 -8.96 2.66 -11.37
N GLN A 87 -9.95 1.79 -11.58
CA GLN A 87 -9.76 0.56 -12.34
C GLN A 87 -9.35 0.80 -13.80
N ALA A 88 -9.73 1.94 -14.39
CA ALA A 88 -9.38 2.29 -15.76
C ALA A 88 -7.88 2.59 -15.94
N TYR A 89 -7.11 2.77 -14.86
CA TYR A 89 -5.68 3.01 -14.94
C TYR A 89 -4.92 1.85 -15.60
N HIS A 90 -5.37 0.61 -15.38
CA HIS A 90 -4.71 -0.60 -15.89
C HIS A 90 -5.31 -1.11 -17.21
N SER A 91 -6.13 -0.30 -17.89
CA SER A 91 -6.67 -0.69 -19.20
C SER A 91 -5.61 -0.58 -20.29
N ASN A 92 -4.71 -1.55 -20.34
CA ASN A 92 -3.85 -1.75 -21.51
C ASN A 92 -4.74 -2.20 -22.67
N THR A 93 -4.72 -1.49 -23.79
CA THR A 93 -5.33 -1.92 -25.07
C THR A 93 -4.65 -3.14 -25.70
N ASN A 94 -3.87 -3.88 -24.92
CA ASN A 94 -3.49 -5.26 -25.21
C ASN A 94 -4.09 -6.21 -24.17
N ASN A 95 -5.39 -6.10 -23.99
CA ASN A 95 -6.19 -7.18 -23.44
C ASN A 95 -6.96 -7.82 -24.60
N THR A 96 -6.23 -8.47 -25.50
CA THR A 96 -6.71 -9.78 -25.95
C THR A 96 -6.62 -10.68 -24.73
N GLN A 97 -7.61 -10.52 -23.83
CA GLN A 97 -8.06 -11.64 -23.04
C GLN A 97 -8.51 -12.61 -24.11
N SER A 98 -7.63 -13.56 -24.42
CA SER A 98 -8.02 -14.79 -25.05
C SER A 98 -9.24 -15.24 -24.26
N GLN A 99 -10.42 -15.11 -24.88
CA GLN A 99 -11.53 -15.95 -24.54
C GLN A 99 -11.09 -17.35 -24.99
N SER A 100 -10.21 -17.96 -24.20
CA SER A 100 -10.41 -19.37 -23.93
C SER A 100 -11.86 -19.44 -23.47
N PRO A 101 -12.66 -20.39 -23.97
CA PRO A 101 -13.86 -20.78 -23.25
C PRO A 101 -13.39 -20.92 -21.82
N PHE A 102 -13.98 -20.13 -20.91
CA PHE A 102 -13.91 -20.53 -19.52
C PHE A 102 -14.46 -21.93 -19.58
N ASP A 103 -13.59 -22.92 -19.38
CA ASP A 103 -14.01 -24.16 -18.82
C ASP A 103 -14.76 -23.72 -17.58
N THR A 104 -16.07 -23.66 -17.71
CA THR A 104 -16.97 -23.64 -16.57
C THR A 104 -16.92 -25.08 -16.10
N GLN A 105 -15.72 -25.55 -15.73
CA GLN A 105 -15.63 -26.66 -14.83
C GLN A 105 -16.38 -26.12 -13.63
N PRO A 106 -17.53 -26.70 -13.28
CA PRO A 106 -18.17 -26.35 -12.03
C PRO A 106 -17.06 -26.41 -11.00
N ALA A 107 -16.83 -25.32 -10.25
CA ALA A 107 -15.99 -25.43 -9.06
C ALA A 107 -16.54 -26.65 -8.34
N ALA A 108 -15.75 -27.74 -8.34
CA ALA A 108 -16.18 -29.00 -7.79
C ALA A 108 -16.67 -28.65 -6.40
N ALA A 109 -17.94 -28.92 -6.11
CA ALA A 109 -18.57 -28.49 -4.87
C ALA A 109 -17.59 -28.83 -3.74
N GLU A 110 -16.93 -27.81 -3.18
CA GLU A 110 -15.84 -28.06 -2.26
C GLU A 110 -16.49 -28.72 -1.05
N THR A 111 -16.26 -30.01 -0.91
CA THR A 111 -16.78 -30.77 0.20
C THR A 111 -16.18 -30.16 1.45
N GLY A 112 -16.96 -29.98 2.51
CA GLY A 112 -16.42 -29.34 3.71
C GLY A 112 -15.18 -30.06 4.27
N GLN A 113 -15.00 -31.33 3.91
CA GLN A 113 -13.83 -32.14 4.19
C GLN A 113 -13.14 -32.64 2.91
N ASN A 114 -11.82 -32.81 2.95
CA ASN A 114 -11.07 -33.48 1.89
C ASN A 114 -11.24 -35.01 1.95
N ALA A 115 -10.62 -35.75 1.03
CA ALA A 115 -10.72 -37.22 0.97
C ALA A 115 -10.20 -37.94 2.23
N ALA A 116 -9.36 -37.27 3.04
CA ALA A 116 -8.87 -37.78 4.32
C ALA A 116 -9.79 -37.41 5.50
N GLY A 117 -10.93 -36.74 5.26
CA GLY A 117 -11.86 -36.29 6.30
C GLY A 117 -11.41 -35.02 7.03
N VAL A 118 -10.39 -34.31 6.54
CA VAL A 118 -9.90 -33.07 7.13
C VAL A 118 -10.80 -31.91 6.71
N TRP A 119 -11.28 -31.11 7.66
CA TRP A 119 -12.11 -29.92 7.39
C TRP A 119 -11.29 -28.76 6.84
N HIS A 120 -11.87 -27.98 5.92
CA HIS A 120 -11.28 -26.75 5.39
C HIS A 120 -11.19 -25.65 6.47
N TYR A 121 -12.23 -25.52 7.30
CA TYR A 121 -12.25 -24.61 8.44
C TYR A 121 -12.52 -25.37 9.74
N THR A 122 -11.69 -25.15 10.76
CA THR A 122 -11.72 -25.86 12.05
C THR A 122 -11.79 -24.91 13.24
N CYS A 123 -12.32 -25.38 14.37
CA CYS A 123 -12.38 -24.60 15.59
C CYS A 123 -11.08 -24.74 16.40
N ASP A 124 -10.36 -23.64 16.62
CA ASP A 124 -9.13 -23.63 17.42
C ASP A 124 -9.36 -23.96 18.89
N SER A 125 -10.61 -23.83 19.37
CA SER A 125 -11.00 -24.23 20.73
C SER A 125 -11.18 -25.75 20.87
N GLY A 126 -10.89 -26.54 19.83
CA GLY A 126 -10.96 -28.00 19.87
C GLY A 126 -12.38 -28.56 19.83
N CYS A 127 -13.35 -27.77 19.37
CA CYS A 127 -14.72 -28.26 19.17
C CYS A 127 -14.75 -29.30 18.05
N ALA A 128 -15.56 -30.35 18.22
CA ALA A 128 -15.75 -31.36 17.18
C ALA A 128 -16.42 -30.75 15.94
N GLY A 129 -15.95 -31.14 14.74
CA GLY A 129 -16.49 -30.69 13.46
C GLY A 129 -15.74 -29.49 12.85
N GLY A 130 -16.32 -28.94 11.79
CA GLY A 130 -15.75 -27.83 11.02
C GLY A 130 -16.73 -27.33 9.95
N SER A 131 -16.23 -26.58 8.98
CA SER A 131 -17.01 -26.07 7.86
C SER A 131 -16.22 -26.11 6.57
N GLY A 132 -16.94 -26.21 5.45
CA GLY A 132 -16.36 -26.00 4.11
C GLY A 132 -16.14 -24.53 3.77
N THR A 133 -16.77 -23.63 4.51
CA THR A 133 -16.70 -22.19 4.30
C THR A 133 -16.31 -21.46 5.58
N ALA A 134 -15.68 -20.30 5.43
CA ALA A 134 -15.42 -19.39 6.55
C ALA A 134 -16.73 -19.06 7.30
N GLY A 135 -16.65 -18.93 8.62
CA GLY A 135 -17.81 -18.66 9.46
C GLY A 135 -17.54 -18.96 10.93
N ASN A 136 -18.61 -19.07 11.71
CA ASN A 136 -18.54 -19.35 13.14
C ASN A 136 -18.74 -20.84 13.42
N CYS A 137 -18.07 -21.34 14.46
CA CYS A 137 -18.25 -22.70 14.95
C CYS A 137 -19.66 -22.86 15.54
N SER A 138 -20.40 -23.86 15.09
CA SER A 138 -21.76 -24.13 15.58
C SER A 138 -21.82 -24.53 17.06
N ASN A 139 -20.70 -24.97 17.64
CA ASN A 139 -20.64 -25.44 19.03
C ASN A 139 -20.31 -24.32 20.03
N CYS A 140 -19.42 -23.39 19.67
CA CYS A 140 -18.92 -22.37 20.59
C CYS A 140 -19.06 -20.93 20.09
N GLY A 141 -19.50 -20.72 18.84
CA GLY A 141 -19.68 -19.40 18.25
C GLY A 141 -18.38 -18.69 17.82
N ASN A 142 -17.21 -19.22 18.16
CA ASN A 142 -15.93 -18.63 17.75
C ASN A 142 -15.73 -18.76 16.22
N THR A 143 -15.04 -17.80 15.62
CA THR A 143 -14.66 -17.87 14.20
C THR A 143 -13.82 -19.11 13.93
N LEU A 144 -14.15 -19.84 12.88
CA LEU A 144 -13.37 -20.99 12.43
C LEU A 144 -12.08 -20.51 11.74
N ALA A 145 -10.98 -21.15 12.07
CA ALA A 145 -9.70 -20.92 11.44
C ALA A 145 -9.55 -21.78 10.19
N HIS A 146 -8.83 -21.24 9.21
CA HIS A 146 -8.46 -21.97 8.00
C HIS A 146 -7.45 -23.07 8.34
N ASN A 147 -7.72 -24.30 7.89
CA ASN A 147 -6.89 -25.45 8.14
C ASN A 147 -6.01 -25.77 6.93
N SER A 148 -4.72 -25.47 7.02
CA SER A 148 -3.77 -25.72 5.93
C SER A 148 -3.64 -27.20 5.55
N ALA A 149 -3.88 -28.13 6.48
CA ALA A 149 -3.83 -29.56 6.20
C ALA A 149 -4.93 -30.04 5.24
N TYR A 150 -5.95 -29.22 4.98
CA TYR A 150 -7.00 -29.51 4.01
C TYR A 150 -6.46 -29.66 2.58
N HIS A 151 -5.40 -28.91 2.23
CA HIS A 151 -4.82 -28.85 0.88
C HIS A 151 -3.60 -29.76 0.66
N GLN A 152 -3.29 -30.62 1.64
CA GLN A 152 -2.11 -31.49 1.63
C GLN A 152 -2.38 -32.85 0.99
#